data_AF-A0A537XYC4-F1
#
_entry.id   AF-A0A537XYC4-F1
#
_cell.length_a   1.000
_cell.length_b   1.000
_cell.length_c   1.000
_cell.angle_alpha   90.00
_cell.angle_beta   90.00
_cell.angle_gamma   90.00
#
_symmetry.space_group_name_H-M   'P 1'
#
loop_
_entity.id
_entity.type
_entity.pdbx_description
1 polymer ?
#
loop_
_entity_poly.entity_id
_entity_poly.type
_entity_poly.pdbx_seq_one_letter_code
_entity_poly.pdbx_strand_id
1 'polypeptide(L)'
;MPWSKSFTFTDPYPYQAALRISDVEIFPTAKGKFCAELMQINLNKLWMQRGRENLPHVVAGTSQARSKGDFVSYQRTGDGVLRPTSFAWQHYHTENRRPASAKWS
;
A
#
# COMPACT_ATOMS: atom_id res chain seq x y z
N MET A 1 11.21 -12.81 14.62
CA MET A 1 11.07 -12.21 15.97
C MET A 1 10.18 -10.98 15.88
N PRO A 2 9.34 -10.71 16.88
CA PRO A 2 8.58 -9.47 16.93
C PRO A 2 9.52 -8.26 16.94
N TRP A 3 9.20 -7.23 16.18
CA TRP A 3 9.95 -5.98 16.17
C TRP A 3 9.08 -4.80 15.77
N SER A 4 9.52 -3.60 16.15
CA SER A 4 8.93 -2.33 15.71
C SER A 4 10.02 -1.36 15.27
N LYS A 5 9.75 -0.57 14.22
CA LYS A 5 10.64 0.50 13.75
C LYS A 5 9.84 1.72 13.33
N SER A 6 10.34 2.89 13.66
CA SER A 6 9.85 4.17 13.17
C SER A 6 10.84 4.77 12.18
N PHE A 7 10.31 5.48 11.20
CA PHE A 7 11.05 6.23 10.20
C PHE A 7 10.44 7.61 10.05
N THR A 8 11.28 8.58 9.72
CA THR A 8 10.87 9.93 9.33
C THR A 8 11.48 10.23 7.97
N PHE A 9 10.68 10.82 7.09
CA PHE A 9 11.07 11.14 5.72
C PHE A 9 10.78 12.59 5.41
N THR A 10 11.69 13.22 4.67
CA THR A 10 11.52 14.58 4.13
C THR A 10 11.36 14.59 2.61
N ASP A 11 11.35 13.40 2.00
CA ASP A 11 11.21 13.18 0.56
C ASP A 11 10.15 12.07 0.32
N PRO A 12 9.21 12.28 -0.61
CA PRO A 12 8.19 11.29 -0.93
C PRO A 12 8.73 9.99 -1.53
N TYR A 13 9.86 9.99 -2.26
CA TYR A 13 10.37 8.78 -2.92
C TYR A 13 10.95 7.74 -1.95
N PRO A 14 11.81 8.10 -0.97
CA PRO A 14 12.23 7.17 0.07
C PRO A 14 11.08 6.69 0.94
N TYR A 15 10.08 7.57 1.18
CA TYR A 15 8.87 7.18 1.91
C TYR A 15 8.08 6.11 1.16
N GLN A 16 7.84 6.31 -0.14
CA GLN A 16 7.18 5.36 -1.03
C GLN A 16 7.88 3.99 -1.03
N ALA A 17 9.21 3.98 -1.18
CA ALA A 17 10.01 2.75 -1.17
C ALA A 17 9.96 2.00 0.18
N ALA A 18 9.69 2.70 1.28
CA ALA A 18 9.61 2.13 2.61
C ALA A 18 8.24 1.50 2.92
N LEU A 19 7.18 1.83 2.17
CA LEU A 19 5.85 1.24 2.38
C LEU A 19 5.85 -0.26 2.06
N ARG A 20 5.18 -1.04 2.92
CA ARG A 20 4.99 -2.49 2.74
C ARG A 20 3.69 -2.86 2.03
N ILE A 21 2.98 -1.85 1.53
CA ILE A 21 1.90 -2.05 0.56
C ILE A 21 2.60 -2.35 -0.78
N SER A 22 1.95 -3.13 -1.65
CA SER A 22 2.42 -3.39 -3.02
C SER A 22 2.58 -2.09 -3.84
N ASP A 23 3.10 -2.21 -5.05
CA ASP A 23 3.49 -1.12 -5.96
C ASP A 23 2.52 0.07 -5.93
N VAL A 24 2.89 1.07 -5.13
CA VAL A 24 2.21 2.34 -4.96
C VAL A 24 3.15 3.48 -5.31
N GLU A 25 2.60 4.48 -5.96
CA GLU A 25 3.22 5.76 -6.28
C GLU A 25 2.48 6.87 -5.55
N ILE A 26 3.25 7.75 -4.89
CA ILE A 26 2.71 8.85 -4.09
C ILE A 26 2.96 10.16 -4.81
N PHE A 27 1.88 10.89 -5.05
CA PHE A 27 1.91 12.20 -5.71
C PHE A 27 1.38 13.28 -4.78
N PRO A 28 2.27 14.07 -4.12
CA PRO A 28 1.84 15.26 -3.39
C PRO A 28 1.10 16.22 -4.31
N THR A 29 -0.08 16.68 -3.90
CA THR A 29 -0.93 17.57 -4.72
C THR A 29 -0.82 19.03 -4.33
N ALA A 30 -0.17 19.32 -3.19
CA ALA A 30 0.11 20.66 -2.72
C ALA A 30 1.61 20.94 -2.67
N LYS A 31 1.98 22.21 -2.89
CA LYS A 31 3.36 22.68 -2.69
C LYS A 31 3.67 22.76 -1.19
N GLY A 32 4.90 22.46 -0.81
CA GLY A 32 5.38 22.58 0.57
C GLY A 32 6.56 21.66 0.86
N LYS A 33 7.06 21.72 2.08
CA LYS A 33 8.05 20.75 2.57
C LYS A 33 7.34 19.45 2.91
N PHE A 34 7.67 18.37 2.20
CA PHE A 34 7.15 17.05 2.51
C PHE A 34 7.75 16.53 3.82
N CYS A 35 6.91 16.03 4.71
CA CYS A 35 7.29 15.33 5.93
C CYS A 35 6.36 14.14 6.12
N ALA A 36 6.93 12.96 6.35
CA ALA A 36 6.16 11.76 6.66
C ALA A 36 6.79 10.95 7.79
N GLU A 37 5.93 10.28 8.56
CA GLU A 37 6.30 9.31 9.58
C GLU A 37 5.76 7.94 9.18
N LEU A 38 6.58 6.89 9.31
CA LEU A 38 6.18 5.51 9.08
C LEU A 38 6.52 4.68 10.31
N MET A 39 5.51 4.06 10.91
CA MET A 39 5.70 3.03 11.93
C MET A 39 5.43 1.66 11.31
N GLN A 40 6.37 0.73 11.47
CA GLN A 40 6.22 -0.66 11.06
C GLN A 40 6.31 -1.55 12.28
N ILE A 41 5.35 -2.47 12.41
CA ILE A 41 5.29 -3.45 13.48
C ILE A 41 5.20 -4.81 12.82
N ASN A 42 6.07 -5.72 13.24
CA ASN A 42 6.05 -7.10 12.80
C ASN A 42 5.88 -7.98 14.05
N LEU A 43 4.83 -8.79 14.07
CA LEU A 43 4.54 -9.81 15.06
C LEU A 43 4.59 -11.17 14.37
N ASN A 44 4.58 -12.25 15.15
CA ASN A 44 4.80 -13.61 14.63
C ASN A 44 3.87 -14.03 13.47
N LYS A 45 2.64 -13.49 13.41
CA LYS A 45 1.63 -13.82 12.38
C LYS A 45 0.93 -12.60 11.80
N LEU A 46 1.33 -11.39 12.19
CA LEU A 46 0.68 -10.15 11.80
C LEU A 46 1.76 -9.09 11.59
N TRP A 47 1.71 -8.42 10.47
CA TRP A 47 2.46 -7.18 10.29
C TRP A 47 1.47 -6.03 10.18
N MET A 48 1.84 -4.89 10.72
CA MET A 48 1.07 -3.65 10.66
C MET A 48 2.01 -2.54 10.23
N GLN A 49 1.43 -1.54 9.57
CA GLN A 49 2.12 -0.28 9.37
C GLN A 49 1.14 0.89 9.50
N ARG A 50 1.67 2.04 9.91
CA ARG A 50 0.95 3.30 9.95
C ARG A 50 1.80 4.38 9.31
N GLY A 51 1.31 4.95 8.23
CA GLY A 51 1.85 6.15 7.60
C GLY A 51 1.16 7.40 8.11
N ARG A 52 1.88 8.51 8.19
CA ARG A 52 1.33 9.85 8.41
C ARG A 52 2.13 10.86 7.60
N GLU A 53 1.47 11.55 6.70
CA GLU A 53 2.03 12.61 5.87
C GLU A 53 1.47 13.97 6.28
N ASN A 54 2.25 15.04 6.06
CA ASN A 54 1.81 16.42 6.33
C ASN A 54 1.13 17.09 5.13
N LEU A 55 1.34 16.59 3.91
CA LEU A 55 0.78 17.15 2.69
C LEU A 55 -0.34 16.26 2.12
N PRO A 56 -1.39 16.86 1.52
CA PRO A 56 -2.35 16.11 0.73
C PRO A 56 -1.64 15.45 -0.46
N HIS A 57 -2.06 14.24 -0.78
CA HIS A 57 -1.47 13.46 -1.86
C HIS A 57 -2.51 12.52 -2.48
N VAL A 58 -2.21 12.06 -3.69
CA VAL A 58 -2.92 10.96 -4.36
C VAL A 58 -1.99 9.75 -4.36
N VAL A 59 -2.55 8.59 -4.05
CA VAL A 59 -1.87 7.30 -4.18
C VAL A 59 -2.42 6.60 -5.42
N ALA A 60 -1.54 6.29 -6.37
CA ALA A 60 -1.86 5.43 -7.50
C ALA A 60 -1.11 4.11 -7.32
N GLY A 61 -1.77 2.98 -7.52
CA GLY A 61 -1.10 1.71 -7.37
C GLY A 61 -2.05 0.54 -7.33
N THR A 62 -1.47 -0.65 -7.36
CA THR A 62 -2.23 -1.89 -7.14
C THR A 62 -1.96 -2.34 -5.72
N SER A 63 -3.01 -2.69 -4.98
CA SER A 63 -2.89 -3.38 -3.69
C SER A 63 -2.95 -4.89 -3.92
N GLN A 64 -1.81 -5.57 -4.02
CA GLN A 64 -1.73 -7.01 -4.07
C GLN A 64 -1.52 -7.53 -2.65
N ALA A 65 -2.46 -8.32 -2.12
CA ALA A 65 -2.21 -9.02 -0.88
C ALA A 65 -1.09 -10.04 -1.15
N ARG A 66 0.08 -9.80 -0.56
CA ARG A 66 1.30 -10.58 -0.84
C ARG A 66 1.27 -12.01 -0.30
N SER A 67 0.19 -12.46 0.36
CA SER A 67 0.03 -13.83 0.85
C SER A 67 -1.41 -14.14 1.30
N LYS A 68 -1.68 -15.41 1.60
CA LYS A 68 -2.91 -16.00 2.16
C LYS A 68 -3.23 -15.43 3.57
N GLY A 69 -3.56 -14.15 3.66
CA GLY A 69 -3.91 -13.45 4.88
C GLY A 69 -4.77 -12.23 4.59
N ASP A 70 -5.69 -11.93 5.48
CA ASP A 70 -6.59 -10.78 5.35
C ASP A 70 -5.80 -9.48 5.52
N PHE A 71 -5.87 -8.62 4.50
CA PHE A 71 -5.31 -7.28 4.53
C PHE A 71 -6.46 -6.29 4.72
N VAL A 72 -6.42 -5.52 5.80
CA VAL A 72 -7.38 -4.44 6.05
C VAL A 72 -6.58 -3.14 6.16
N SER A 73 -6.78 -2.24 5.21
CA SER A 73 -6.26 -0.88 5.29
C SER A 73 -7.34 0.05 5.85
N TYR A 74 -6.91 1.06 6.61
CA TYR A 74 -7.76 2.14 7.08
C TYR A 74 -7.22 3.44 6.53
N GLN A 75 -8.08 4.23 5.89
CA GLN A 75 -7.74 5.59 5.47
C GLN A 75 -8.46 6.59 6.37
N ARG A 76 -7.74 7.66 6.74
CA ARG A 76 -8.33 8.80 7.44
C ARG A 76 -8.99 9.70 6.40
N THR A 77 -10.31 9.83 6.46
CA THR A 77 -11.07 10.75 5.61
C THR A 77 -10.92 12.19 6.11
N GLY A 78 -11.27 13.17 5.26
CA GLY A 78 -11.15 14.60 5.58
C GLY A 78 -11.97 15.07 6.80
N ASP A 79 -12.93 14.25 7.24
CA ASP A 79 -13.72 14.40 8.47
C ASP A 79 -13.00 13.85 9.73
N GLY A 80 -11.77 13.33 9.59
CA GLY A 80 -10.95 12.79 10.68
C GLY A 80 -11.26 11.34 11.05
N VAL A 81 -12.31 10.74 10.47
CA VAL A 81 -12.75 9.36 10.76
C VAL A 81 -11.85 8.36 10.04
N LEU A 82 -11.49 7.26 10.72
CA LEU A 82 -10.79 6.14 10.09
C LEU A 82 -11.83 5.21 9.46
N ARG A 83 -11.76 5.03 8.14
CA ARG A 83 -12.66 4.12 7.42
C ARG A 83 -11.86 2.93 6.89
N PRO A 84 -12.32 1.69 7.10
CA PRO A 84 -11.70 0.54 6.47
C PRO A 84 -11.92 0.62 4.97
N THR A 85 -10.83 0.65 4.21
CA THR A 85 -10.86 0.38 2.78
C THR A 85 -10.60 -1.11 2.61
N SER A 86 -11.67 -1.91 2.62
CA SER A 86 -11.58 -3.27 2.08
C SER A 86 -11.57 -3.14 0.57
N PHE A 87 -10.39 -3.27 -0.06
CA PHE A 87 -10.34 -3.60 -1.48
C PHE A 87 -10.82 -5.04 -1.60
N ALA A 88 -12.13 -5.21 -1.73
CA ALA A 88 -12.77 -6.50 -1.86
C ALA A 88 -12.15 -7.26 -3.04
N TRP A 89 -11.67 -8.48 -2.76
CA TRP A 89 -11.32 -9.44 -3.80
C TRP A 89 -12.58 -9.73 -4.63
N GLN A 90 -12.68 -9.18 -5.84
CA GLN A 90 -13.39 -9.90 -6.89
C GLN A 90 -12.47 -11.08 -7.27
N HIS A 91 -12.93 -12.29 -6.96
CA HIS A 91 -12.38 -13.53 -7.48
C HIS A 91 -12.22 -13.42 -9.00
N TYR A 92 -11.02 -13.06 -9.48
CA TYR A 92 -10.61 -13.46 -10.81
C TYR A 92 -10.21 -14.93 -10.71
N HIS A 93 -11.17 -15.81 -10.96
CA HIS A 93 -10.84 -17.13 -11.46
C HIS A 93 -10.07 -16.93 -12.77
N THR A 94 -8.74 -17.00 -12.71
CA THR A 94 -7.95 -17.23 -13.92
C THR A 94 -8.11 -18.70 -14.27
N GLU A 95 -9.22 -19.02 -14.93
CA GLU A 95 -9.31 -20.26 -15.67
C GLU A 95 -8.21 -20.24 -16.73
N ASN A 96 -7.21 -21.11 -16.54
CA ASN A 96 -6.11 -21.33 -17.47
C ASN A 96 -6.66 -21.84 -18.82
N ARG A 97 -7.15 -20.96 -19.68
CA ARG A 97 -7.22 -21.22 -21.11
C ARG A 97 -5.95 -20.72 -21.75
N ARG A 98 -5.01 -21.64 -21.97
CA ARG A 98 -3.93 -21.46 -22.95
C ARG A 98 -4.59 -21.15 -24.30
N PRO A 99 -4.30 -20.02 -24.97
CA PRO A 99 -4.62 -19.92 -26.39
C PRO A 99 -3.72 -20.88 -27.16
N ALA A 100 -4.35 -21.72 -27.98
CA ALA A 100 -3.65 -22.58 -28.92
C ALA A 100 -2.72 -21.74 -29.80
N SER A 101 -1.51 -22.25 -30.01
CA SER A 101 -0.48 -21.70 -30.88
C SER A 101 -1.04 -21.39 -32.27
N ALA A 102 -1.22 -20.10 -32.59
CA ALA A 102 -1.33 -19.64 -33.97
C ALA A 102 0.09 -19.51 -34.53
N LYS A 103 0.50 -20.51 -35.32
CA LYS A 103 1.70 -20.43 -36.16
C LYS A 103 1.49 -19.34 -37.21
N TRP A 104 2.47 -18.45 -37.37
CA TRP A 104 2.64 -17.65 -38.56
C TRP A 104 3.89 -18.16 -39.29
N SER A 105 3.78 -18.17 -40.63
CA SER A 105 4.62 -18.78 -41.67
C SER A 105 4.37 -20.24 -42.01
#